data_AF-A0A7C3SB78-F1
#
_entry.id   AF-A0A7C3SB78-F1
#
_cell.length_a   1.000
_cell.length_b   1.000
_cell.length_c   1.000
_cell.angle_alpha   90.00
_cell.angle_beta   90.00
_cell.angle_gamma   90.00
#
_symmetry.space_group_name_H-M   'P 1'
#
loop_
_entity.id
_entity.type
_entity.pdbx_description
1 polymer ?
#
loop_
_entity_poly.entity_id
_entity_poly.type
_entity_poly.pdbx_seq_one_letter_code
_entity_poly.pdbx_strand_id
1 'polypeptide(L)'
;MWKAQTKEAVLREIKIREWRKQVGRTFVRTLSWLLTSIVKSLVAILGWLKWQSAKIAHDIELNRLLSQRHDKLLRLGETVYAMYRSGGISWDVVEPLCQDIEQIDRQMDATKSTPLQVLPQELEQERDLQAESAASQ
;
A
#
# COMPACT_ATOMS: atom_id res chain seq x y z
N MET A 1 -7.29 -51.00 50.99
CA MET A 1 -8.09 -50.35 52.04
C MET A 1 -8.66 -49.06 51.49
N TRP A 2 -9.96 -49.01 51.19
CA TRP A 2 -10.63 -47.77 50.79
C TRP A 2 -10.89 -46.94 52.06
N LYS A 3 -10.26 -45.77 52.18
CA LYS A 3 -10.56 -44.82 53.26
C LYS A 3 -11.90 -44.15 52.94
N ALA A 4 -12.86 -44.24 53.85
CA ALA A 4 -14.12 -43.50 53.73
C ALA A 4 -13.81 -42.00 53.70
N GLN A 5 -14.01 -41.34 52.55
CA GLN A 5 -13.90 -39.90 52.44
C GLN A 5 -15.00 -39.25 53.28
N THR A 6 -14.64 -38.28 54.12
CA THR A 6 -15.60 -37.49 54.88
C THR A 6 -16.45 -36.65 53.93
N LYS A 7 -17.73 -36.42 54.28
CA LYS A 7 -18.67 -35.65 53.43
C LYS A 7 -18.11 -34.28 53.01
N GLU A 8 -17.35 -33.64 53.90
CA GLU A 8 -16.68 -32.37 53.61
C GLU A 8 -15.61 -32.47 52.52
N ALA A 9 -14.86 -33.58 52.46
CA ALA A 9 -13.86 -33.79 51.43
C ALA A 9 -14.50 -33.93 50.04
N VAL A 10 -15.63 -34.64 49.96
CA VAL A 10 -16.42 -34.80 48.73
C VAL A 10 -17.00 -33.45 48.28
N LEU A 11 -17.55 -32.66 49.21
CA LEU A 11 -18.08 -31.32 48.88
C LEU A 11 -16.99 -30.35 48.41
N ARG A 12 -15.79 -30.40 48.98
CA ARG A 12 -14.65 -29.60 48.50
C ARG A 12 -14.23 -30.00 47.09
N GLU A 13 -14.19 -31.29 46.78
CA GLU A 13 -13.85 -31.76 45.43
C GLU A 13 -14.87 -31.30 44.38
N ILE A 14 -16.17 -31.38 44.69
CA ILE A 14 -17.23 -30.91 43.78
C ILE A 14 -17.08 -29.41 43.52
N LYS A 15 -16.87 -28.62 44.59
CA LYS A 15 -16.65 -27.17 44.48
C LYS A 15 -15.41 -26.83 43.65
N ILE A 16 -14.32 -27.59 43.79
CA ILE A 16 -13.10 -27.41 42.98
C ILE A 16 -13.37 -27.74 41.50
N ARG A 17 -14.16 -28.79 41.20
CA ARG A 17 -14.52 -29.13 39.82
C ARG A 17 -15.41 -28.09 39.17
N GLU A 18 -16.40 -27.57 39.89
CA GLU A 18 -17.27 -26.48 39.42
C GLU A 18 -16.48 -25.20 39.18
N TRP A 19 -15.60 -24.85 40.12
CA TRP A 19 -14.71 -23.70 39.99
C TRP A 19 -13.80 -23.84 38.75
N ARG A 20 -13.20 -25.01 38.52
CA ARG A 20 -12.39 -25.24 37.30
C ARG A 20 -13.21 -25.11 36.02
N LYS A 21 -14.46 -25.61 35.99
CA LYS A 21 -15.34 -25.43 34.82
C LYS A 21 -15.66 -23.96 34.57
N GLN A 22 -15.91 -23.20 35.63
CA GLN A 22 -16.20 -21.77 35.53
C GLN A 22 -14.98 -20.96 35.08
N VAL A 23 -13.81 -21.20 35.68
CA VAL A 23 -12.54 -20.56 35.29
C VAL A 23 -12.16 -20.91 33.85
N GLY A 24 -12.28 -22.18 33.45
CA GLY A 24 -12.01 -22.62 32.08
C GLY A 24 -12.91 -21.91 31.06
N ARG A 25 -14.21 -21.78 31.35
CA ARG A 25 -15.15 -21.06 30.47
C ARG A 25 -14.81 -19.57 30.36
N THR A 26 -14.46 -18.92 31.46
CA THR A 26 -14.06 -17.50 31.46
C THR A 26 -12.75 -17.30 30.70
N PHE A 27 -11.76 -18.19 30.92
CA PHE A 27 -10.46 -18.15 30.24
C PHE A 27 -10.58 -18.32 28.73
N VAL A 28 -11.37 -19.28 28.25
CA VAL A 28 -11.61 -19.45 26.81
C VAL A 28 -12.30 -18.23 26.22
N ARG A 29 -13.25 -17.63 26.94
CA ARG A 29 -13.96 -16.43 26.48
C ARG A 29 -13.04 -15.21 26.41
N THR A 30 -12.18 -15.00 27.41
CA THR A 30 -11.21 -13.90 27.39
C THR A 30 -10.15 -14.12 26.33
N LEU A 31 -9.66 -15.35 26.14
CA LEU A 31 -8.70 -15.68 25.10
C LEU A 31 -9.28 -15.50 23.70
N SER A 32 -10.51 -15.95 23.47
CA SER A 32 -11.23 -15.72 22.20
C SER A 32 -11.41 -14.23 21.92
N TRP A 33 -11.79 -13.45 22.93
CA TRP A 33 -11.93 -12.00 22.79
C TRP A 33 -10.59 -11.32 22.44
N LEU A 34 -9.52 -11.68 23.15
CA LEU A 34 -8.16 -11.22 22.85
C LEU A 34 -7.74 -11.55 21.42
N LEU A 35 -7.92 -12.80 20.98
CA LEU A 35 -7.59 -13.23 19.61
C LEU A 35 -8.38 -12.42 18.58
N THR A 36 -9.69 -12.26 18.76
CA THR A 36 -10.49 -11.45 17.83
C THR A 36 -10.07 -9.98 17.81
N SER A 37 -9.63 -9.43 18.94
CA SER A 37 -9.13 -8.06 19.03
C SER A 37 -7.80 -7.89 18.27
N ILE A 38 -6.88 -8.84 18.45
CA ILE A 38 -5.59 -8.87 17.75
C ILE A 38 -5.80 -8.97 16.23
N VAL A 39 -6.67 -9.88 15.78
CA VAL A 39 -6.98 -10.04 14.35
C VAL A 39 -7.56 -8.76 13.76
N LYS A 40 -8.50 -8.10 14.46
CA LYS A 40 -9.06 -6.82 14.00
C LYS A 40 -7.98 -5.74 13.88
N SER A 41 -7.09 -5.66 14.86
CA SER A 41 -5.97 -4.72 14.85
C SER A 41 -5.03 -4.98 13.67
N LEU A 42 -4.68 -6.25 13.41
CA LEU A 42 -3.84 -6.64 12.28
C LEU A 42 -4.46 -6.24 10.93
N VAL A 43 -5.76 -6.50 10.75
CA VAL A 43 -6.47 -6.12 9.51
C VAL A 43 -6.45 -4.60 9.32
N ALA A 44 -6.68 -3.83 10.39
CA ALA A 44 -6.61 -2.38 10.35
C ALA A 44 -5.20 -1.87 10.00
N ILE A 45 -4.17 -2.45 10.61
CA ILE A 45 -2.76 -2.11 10.32
C ILE A 45 -2.43 -2.43 8.86
N LEU A 46 -2.83 -3.60 8.34
CA LEU A 46 -2.60 -3.97 6.95
C LEU A 46 -3.32 -3.02 5.97
N GLY A 47 -4.57 -2.64 6.26
CA GLY A 47 -5.30 -1.67 5.45
C GLY A 47 -4.63 -0.29 5.45
N TRP A 48 -4.17 0.16 6.63
CA TRP A 48 -3.44 1.41 6.76
C TRP A 48 -2.09 1.36 6.02
N LEU A 49 -1.36 0.24 6.10
CA LEU A 49 -0.10 0.05 5.39
C LEU A 49 -0.28 0.13 3.88
N LYS A 50 -1.31 -0.54 3.34
CA LYS A 50 -1.65 -0.48 1.90
C LYS A 50 -1.94 0.95 1.46
N TRP A 51 -2.69 1.70 2.26
CA TRP A 51 -3.00 3.10 1.97
C TRP A 51 -1.75 3.99 2.00
N GLN A 52 -0.86 3.79 2.98
CA GLN A 52 0.43 4.48 3.04
C GLN A 52 1.31 4.15 1.83
N SER A 53 1.40 2.88 1.42
CA SER A 53 2.14 2.47 0.23
C SER A 53 1.61 3.14 -1.03
N ALA A 54 0.28 3.22 -1.20
CA ALA A 54 -0.31 3.92 -2.34
C ALA A 54 -0.02 5.41 -2.35
N LYS A 55 -0.06 6.05 -1.17
CA LYS A 55 0.33 7.44 -1.02
C LYS A 55 1.81 7.66 -1.37
N ILE A 56 2.71 6.82 -0.88
CA ILE A 56 4.15 6.94 -1.14
C ILE A 56 4.45 6.73 -2.63
N ALA A 57 3.85 5.73 -3.27
CA ALA A 57 4.01 5.51 -4.71
C ALA A 57 3.54 6.71 -5.53
N HIS A 58 2.41 7.31 -5.13
CA HIS A 58 1.89 8.52 -5.74
C HIS A 58 2.84 9.71 -5.60
N ASP A 59 3.39 9.93 -4.39
CA ASP A 59 4.33 11.01 -4.11
C ASP A 59 5.65 10.83 -4.89
N ILE A 60 6.12 9.59 -5.06
CA ILE A 60 7.32 9.27 -5.86
C ILE A 60 7.09 9.62 -7.33
N GLU A 61 5.95 9.24 -7.90
CA GLU A 61 5.65 9.51 -9.30
C GLU A 61 5.49 11.01 -9.58
N LEU A 62 4.83 11.75 -8.67
CA LEU A 62 4.75 13.20 -8.74
C LEU A 62 6.15 13.86 -8.68
N ASN A 63 7.01 13.40 -7.77
CA ASN A 63 8.38 13.91 -7.69
C ASN A 63 9.21 13.58 -8.94
N ARG A 64 9.00 12.41 -9.54
CA ARG A 64 9.64 12.03 -10.80
C ARG A 64 9.23 12.98 -11.92
N LEU A 65 7.94 13.24 -12.10
CA LEU A 65 7.44 14.17 -13.11
C LEU A 65 7.95 15.60 -12.88
N LEU A 66 7.96 16.05 -11.62
CA LEU A 66 8.54 17.35 -11.24
C LEU A 66 10.02 17.46 -11.60
N SER A 67 10.80 16.41 -11.34
CA SER A 67 12.22 16.37 -11.70
C SER A 67 12.40 16.45 -13.22
N GLN A 68 11.64 15.67 -13.98
CA GLN A 68 11.69 15.68 -15.45
C GLN A 68 11.34 17.05 -16.02
N ARG A 69 10.31 17.70 -15.47
CA ARG A 69 9.94 19.07 -15.85
C ARG A 69 11.08 20.05 -15.60
N HIS A 70 11.72 19.95 -14.44
CA HIS A 70 12.83 20.83 -14.07
C HIS A 70 14.01 20.69 -15.05
N ASP A 71 14.40 19.46 -15.37
CA ASP A 71 15.49 19.18 -16.31
C ASP A 71 15.18 19.72 -17.71
N LYS A 72 13.93 19.58 -18.16
CA LYS A 72 13.48 20.09 -19.47
C LYS A 72 13.46 21.63 -19.52
N LEU A 73 13.00 22.28 -18.45
CA LEU A 73 13.06 23.74 -18.32
C LEU A 73 14.49 24.26 -18.31
N LEU A 74 15.39 23.57 -17.62
CA LEU A 74 16.81 23.93 -17.60
C LEU A 74 17.42 23.84 -19.01
N ARG A 75 17.17 22.72 -19.71
CA ARG A 75 17.61 22.53 -21.10
C ARG A 75 17.03 23.57 -22.05
N LEU A 76 15.77 23.95 -21.87
CA LEU A 76 15.15 25.04 -22.64
C LEU A 76 15.89 26.36 -22.40
N GLY A 77 16.18 26.70 -21.15
CA GLY A 77 16.94 27.90 -20.79
C GLY A 77 18.34 27.92 -21.41
N GLU A 78 19.08 26.81 -21.34
CA GLU A 78 20.39 26.66 -21.96
C GLU A 78 20.33 26.82 -23.48
N THR A 79 19.33 26.22 -24.11
CA THR A 79 19.14 26.24 -25.57
C THR A 79 18.81 27.65 -26.06
N VAL A 80 17.89 28.34 -25.38
CA VAL A 80 17.52 29.73 -25.69
C VAL A 80 18.69 30.67 -25.45
N TYR A 81 19.44 30.47 -24.37
CA TYR A 81 20.64 31.27 -24.08
C TYR A 81 21.73 31.09 -25.15
N ALA A 82 21.95 29.86 -25.62
CA ALA A 82 22.87 29.56 -26.70
C ALA A 82 22.47 30.26 -28.01
N MET A 83 21.17 30.22 -28.37
CA MET A 83 20.63 30.90 -29.55
C MET A 83 20.75 32.42 -29.47
N TYR A 84 20.49 33.00 -28.30
CA TYR A 84 20.70 34.41 -28.05
C TYR A 84 22.15 34.80 -28.29
N ARG A 85 23.11 34.01 -27.78
CA ARG A 85 24.54 34.23 -27.97
C ARG A 85 24.96 34.09 -29.45
N SER A 86 24.38 33.14 -30.18
CA SER A 86 24.70 32.92 -31.60
C SER A 86 24.00 33.91 -32.54
N GLY A 87 23.13 34.79 -32.02
CA GLY A 87 22.39 35.77 -32.82
C GLY A 87 21.35 35.15 -33.76
N GLY A 88 21.02 33.87 -33.56
CA GLY A 88 20.14 33.10 -34.42
C GLY A 88 19.06 32.42 -33.59
N ILE A 89 17.82 32.88 -33.72
CA ILE A 89 16.65 32.25 -33.10
C ILE A 89 16.08 31.24 -34.08
N SER A 90 16.07 29.96 -33.70
CA SER A 90 15.42 28.89 -34.46
C SER A 90 14.25 28.36 -33.64
N TRP A 91 13.04 28.60 -34.13
CA TRP A 91 11.82 28.12 -33.48
C TRP A 91 11.72 26.59 -33.54
N ASP A 92 12.25 25.97 -34.60
CA ASP A 92 12.25 24.51 -34.80
C ASP A 92 12.93 23.73 -33.66
N VAL A 93 13.83 24.39 -32.91
CA VAL A 93 14.56 23.77 -31.80
C VAL A 93 13.91 24.09 -30.44
N VAL A 94 13.21 25.23 -30.34
CA VAL A 94 12.54 25.68 -29.10
C VAL A 94 11.16 25.04 -28.96
N GLU A 95 10.40 24.98 -30.04
CA GLU A 95 9.05 24.40 -30.08
C GLU A 95 8.94 22.97 -29.52
N PRO A 96 9.80 21.99 -29.90
CA PRO A 96 9.70 20.64 -29.35
C PRO A 96 9.96 20.60 -27.85
N LEU A 97 10.84 21.47 -27.33
CA LEU A 97 11.11 21.55 -25.89
C LEU A 97 9.91 22.12 -25.13
N CYS A 98 9.21 23.10 -25.71
CA CYS A 98 7.97 23.63 -25.15
C CYS A 98 6.85 22.58 -25.13
N GLN A 99 6.70 21.81 -26.22
CA GLN A 99 5.71 20.73 -26.30
C GLN A 99 5.98 19.62 -25.29
N ASP A 100 7.25 19.23 -25.11
CA ASP A 100 7.66 18.26 -24.08
C ASP A 100 7.27 18.73 -22.67
N ILE A 101 7.51 20.01 -22.35
CA ILE A 101 7.14 20.59 -21.04
C ILE A 101 5.63 20.61 -20.86
N GLU A 102 4.88 21.00 -21.90
CA GLU A 102 3.42 21.03 -21.84
C GLU A 102 2.83 19.62 -21.64
N GLN A 103 3.42 18.60 -22.28
CA GLN A 103 3.02 17.21 -22.07
C GLN A 103 3.26 16.76 -20.63
N ILE A 104 4.40 17.11 -20.04
CA ILE A 104 4.71 16.80 -18.64
C ILE A 104 3.73 17.53 -17.70
N ASP A 105 3.40 18.80 -17.98
CA ASP A 105 2.43 19.56 -17.18
C ASP A 105 1.04 18.92 -17.22
N ARG A 106 0.58 18.47 -18.40
CA ARG A 106 -0.69 17.72 -18.53
C ARG A 106 -0.65 16.39 -17.77
N GLN A 107 0.47 15.66 -17.81
CA GLN A 107 0.65 14.43 -17.05
C GLN A 107 0.61 14.69 -15.55
N MET A 108 1.30 15.74 -15.08
CA MET A 108 1.28 16.13 -13.66
C MET A 108 -0.13 16.50 -13.18
N ASP A 109 -0.91 17.23 -13.99
CA ASP A 109 -2.29 17.59 -13.63
C ASP A 109 -3.23 16.37 -13.63
N ALA A 110 -3.02 15.42 -14.55
CA ALA A 110 -3.72 14.14 -14.55
C ALA A 110 -3.37 13.28 -13.32
N THR A 111 -2.09 13.24 -12.93
CA THR A 111 -1.62 12.54 -11.73
C THR A 111 -2.19 13.21 -10.48
N LYS A 112 -2.14 14.55 -10.33
CA LYS A 112 -2.73 15.24 -9.17
C LYS A 112 -4.23 14.98 -8.99
N SER A 113 -4.97 14.85 -10.09
CA SER A 113 -6.43 14.66 -10.06
C SER A 113 -6.85 13.21 -9.81
N THR A 114 -5.98 12.24 -10.11
CA THR A 114 -6.27 10.81 -9.94
C THR A 114 -5.28 10.19 -8.95
N PRO A 115 -5.67 9.88 -7.70
CA PRO A 115 -4.76 9.20 -6.79
C PRO A 115 -4.37 7.85 -7.42
N LEU A 116 -3.07 7.57 -7.49
CA LEU A 116 -2.57 6.32 -8.03
C LEU A 116 -3.23 5.18 -7.25
N GLN A 117 -4.15 4.46 -7.89
CA GLN A 117 -4.55 3.16 -7.41
C GLN A 117 -3.32 2.28 -7.60
N VAL A 118 -2.69 1.87 -6.50
CA VAL A 118 -1.77 0.74 -6.52
C VAL A 118 -2.62 -0.48 -6.83
N LEU A 119 -2.93 -0.66 -8.10
CA LEU A 119 -3.40 -1.93 -8.61
C LEU A 119 -2.25 -2.90 -8.32
N PRO A 120 -2.51 -4.06 -7.69
CA PRO A 120 -1.50 -5.08 -7.56
C PRO A 120 -1.04 -5.44 -8.98
N GLN A 121 0.23 -5.21 -9.25
CA GLN A 121 0.91 -5.49 -10.52
C GLN A 121 0.82 -7.00 -10.91
N GLU A 122 0.29 -7.83 -10.01
CA GLU A 122 -0.07 -9.23 -10.24
C GLU A 122 -1.16 -9.41 -11.32
N LEU A 123 -2.05 -8.43 -11.52
CA LEU A 123 -3.18 -8.54 -12.47
C LEU A 123 -2.77 -8.29 -13.93
N GLU A 124 -1.71 -7.52 -14.19
CA GLU A 124 -1.15 -7.37 -15.54
C GLU A 124 -0.30 -8.60 -15.91
N GLN A 125 0.47 -9.15 -14.96
CA GLN A 125 1.30 -10.32 -15.22
C GLN A 125 0.46 -11.60 -15.46
N GLU A 126 -0.67 -11.78 -14.78
CA GLU A 126 -1.60 -12.89 -15.10
C GLU A 126 -2.27 -12.74 -16.47
N ARG A 127 -2.56 -11.50 -16.92
CA ARG A 127 -3.14 -11.23 -18.24
C ARG A 127 -2.13 -11.47 -19.37
N ASP A 128 -0.88 -11.06 -19.18
CA ASP A 128 0.17 -11.30 -20.17
C ASP A 128 0.50 -12.78 -20.31
N LEU A 129 0.54 -13.53 -19.19
CA LEU A 129 0.72 -14.99 -19.20
C LEU A 129 -0.47 -15.72 -19.83
N GLN A 130 -1.71 -15.25 -19.61
CA GLN A 130 -2.89 -15.80 -20.28
C GLN A 130 -2.89 -15.50 -21.78
N ALA A 131 -2.48 -14.29 -22.18
CA ALA A 131 -2.37 -13.90 -23.59
C ALA A 131 -1.29 -14.70 -24.34
N GLU A 132 -0.12 -14.95 -23.73
CA GLU A 132 0.91 -15.82 -24.30
C GLU A 132 0.46 -17.29 -24.43
N SER A 133 -0.32 -17.79 -23.47
CA SER A 133 -0.85 -19.16 -23.51
C SER A 133 -1.91 -19.36 -24.60
N ALA A 134 -2.72 -18.33 -24.87
CA ALA A 134 -3.74 -18.35 -25.91
C ALA A 134 -3.18 -18.17 -27.33
N ALA A 135 -2.00 -17.54 -27.45
CA ALA A 135 -1.30 -17.37 -28.74
C ALA A 135 -0.45 -18.60 -29.14
N SER A 136 -0.27 -19.56 -28.23
CA SER A 136 0.53 -20.78 -28.45
C SER A 136 -0.30 -22.04 -28.72
N GLN A 137 -1.61 -21.91 -28.95
CA GLN A 137 -2.51 -22.98 -29.42
C GLN A 137 -2.91 -22.77 -30.88
#